data_AF-A0A7C3CL99-F1
#
_entry.id   AF-A0A7C3CL99-F1
#
_cell.length_a   1.000
_cell.length_b   1.000
_cell.length_c   1.000
_cell.angle_alpha   90.00
_cell.angle_beta   90.00
_cell.angle_gamma   90.00
#
_symmetry.space_group_name_H-M   'P 1'
#
loop_
_entity.id
_entity.type
_entity.pdbx_description
1 polymer ?
#
loop_
_entity_poly.entity_id
_entity_poly.type
_entity_poly.pdbx_seq_one_letter_code
_entity_poly.pdbx_strand_id
1 'polypeptide(L)'
;KEKYGAEIYRFSDVFRKILDILGLEQNRKNMSDLSLTLRTTFGEDVLAKAIAEEVKKTDKEIIIVDGVRRIEDIKYLKEITGFKLVFVDADLKNRYERLIKRGENLDDDNKTFEEFKKDAERNAELKISTLKDYADEIIDNNKDIQNFYQQINGIFK
;
A
#
# COMPACT_ATOMS: atom_id res chain seq x y z
N LYS A 1 11.03 -5.22 8.51
CA LYS A 1 10.80 -6.26 9.54
C LYS A 1 12.10 -6.94 9.99
N GLU A 2 12.74 -7.80 9.20
CA GLU A 2 13.90 -8.60 9.66
C GLU A 2 15.15 -7.76 10.00
N LYS A 3 15.58 -6.87 9.11
CA LYS A 3 16.81 -6.08 9.30
C LYS A 3 16.71 -4.99 10.37
N TYR A 4 15.53 -4.39 10.52
CA TYR A 4 15.31 -3.17 11.32
C TYR A 4 14.34 -3.35 12.49
N GLY A 5 13.83 -4.58 12.72
CA GLY A 5 12.81 -4.82 13.74
C GLY A 5 11.47 -4.11 13.50
N ALA A 6 11.25 -3.58 12.29
CA ALA A 6 10.10 -2.73 12.00
C ALA A 6 8.76 -3.49 12.06
N GLU A 7 7.76 -2.83 12.67
CA GLU A 7 6.37 -3.25 12.65
C GLU A 7 5.70 -2.85 11.34
N ILE A 8 4.79 -3.68 10.82
CA ILE A 8 4.15 -3.42 9.52
C ILE A 8 2.64 -3.49 9.69
N TYR A 9 1.97 -2.41 9.29
CA TYR A 9 0.52 -2.34 9.16
C TYR A 9 0.17 -2.21 7.70
N ARG A 10 -0.63 -3.14 7.16
CA ARG A 10 -1.11 -3.04 5.77
C ARG A 10 -2.59 -2.71 5.75
N PHE A 11 -2.99 -1.77 4.90
CA PHE A 11 -4.41 -1.50 4.66
C PHE A 11 -5.16 -2.76 4.19
N SER A 12 -4.50 -3.60 3.39
CA SER A 12 -5.08 -4.85 2.88
C SER A 12 -5.39 -5.87 3.96
N ASP A 13 -4.62 -5.91 5.06
CA ASP A 13 -4.82 -6.89 6.12
C ASP A 13 -6.19 -6.73 6.80
N VAL A 14 -6.70 -5.50 6.90
CA VAL A 14 -8.03 -5.22 7.46
C VAL A 14 -9.11 -5.91 6.62
N PHE A 15 -9.05 -5.75 5.30
CA PHE A 15 -10.04 -6.35 4.41
C PHE A 15 -9.93 -7.88 4.39
N ARG A 16 -8.71 -8.43 4.33
CA ARG A 16 -8.50 -9.89 4.34
C ARG A 16 -9.11 -10.53 5.58
N LYS A 17 -8.86 -9.95 6.77
CA LYS A 17 -9.46 -10.41 8.03
C LYS A 17 -10.99 -10.38 8.01
N ILE A 18 -11.59 -9.30 7.49
CA ILE A 18 -13.05 -9.20 7.40
C ILE A 18 -13.62 -10.24 6.42
N LEU A 19 -13.00 -10.43 5.25
CA LEU A 19 -13.44 -11.42 4.29
C LEU A 19 -13.37 -12.85 4.85
N ASP A 20 -12.30 -13.17 5.60
CA ASP A 20 -12.17 -14.47 6.28
C ASP A 20 -13.30 -14.69 7.29
N ILE A 21 -13.62 -13.68 8.11
CA ILE A 21 -14.73 -13.73 9.06
C ILE A 21 -16.08 -13.94 8.36
N LEU A 22 -16.26 -13.34 7.19
CA LEU A 22 -17.48 -13.46 6.39
C LEU A 22 -17.54 -14.74 5.53
N GLY A 23 -16.46 -15.53 5.49
CA GLY A 23 -16.37 -16.71 4.63
C GLY A 23 -16.33 -16.36 3.14
N LEU A 24 -15.82 -15.20 2.77
CA LEU A 24 -15.71 -14.72 1.39
C LEU A 24 -14.28 -14.88 0.87
N GLU A 25 -14.15 -15.20 -0.42
CA GLU A 25 -12.84 -15.31 -1.05
C GLU A 25 -12.07 -13.98 -1.04
N GLN A 26 -10.77 -14.04 -0.76
CA GLN A 26 -9.86 -12.89 -0.78
C GLN A 26 -9.44 -12.49 -2.22
N ASN A 27 -10.41 -12.31 -3.10
CA ASN A 27 -10.17 -11.84 -4.47
C ASN A 27 -10.25 -10.30 -4.56
N ARG A 28 -9.73 -9.73 -5.66
CA ARG A 28 -9.66 -8.27 -5.86
C ARG A 28 -11.02 -7.59 -5.83
N LYS A 29 -12.06 -8.26 -6.34
CA LYS A 29 -13.43 -7.73 -6.38
C LYS A 29 -13.97 -7.56 -4.96
N ASN A 30 -13.94 -8.63 -4.15
CA ASN A 30 -14.45 -8.60 -2.78
C ASN A 30 -13.70 -7.57 -1.90
N MET A 31 -12.38 -7.48 -2.05
CA MET A 31 -11.57 -6.48 -1.34
C MET A 31 -11.95 -5.04 -1.73
N SER A 32 -12.22 -4.82 -3.02
CA SER A 32 -12.57 -3.50 -3.55
C SER A 32 -13.99 -3.09 -3.15
N ASP A 33 -14.94 -4.03 -3.21
CA ASP A 33 -16.33 -3.82 -2.77
C ASP A 33 -16.38 -3.50 -1.27
N LEU A 34 -15.66 -4.28 -0.45
CA LEU A 34 -15.57 -4.02 0.99
C LEU A 34 -14.92 -2.66 1.28
N SER A 35 -13.83 -2.31 0.59
CA SER A 35 -13.23 -0.99 0.74
C SER A 35 -14.20 0.13 0.40
N LEU A 36 -15.01 -0.02 -0.64
CA LEU A 36 -16.00 0.98 -1.03
C LEU A 36 -17.09 1.09 0.04
N THR A 37 -17.66 -0.03 0.47
CA THR A 37 -18.71 -0.08 1.49
C THR A 37 -18.27 0.60 2.79
N LEU A 38 -17.07 0.26 3.29
CA LEU A 38 -16.56 0.84 4.52
C LEU A 38 -16.37 2.36 4.40
N ARG A 39 -15.83 2.84 3.27
CA ARG A 39 -15.55 4.27 3.07
C ARG A 39 -16.81 5.08 2.84
N THR A 40 -17.76 4.57 2.07
CA THR A 40 -19.06 5.22 1.85
C THR A 40 -19.87 5.31 3.14
N THR A 41 -19.76 4.31 4.02
CA THR A 41 -20.56 4.25 5.25
C THR A 41 -19.92 5.00 6.42
N PHE A 42 -18.60 4.85 6.61
CA PHE A 42 -17.90 5.34 7.80
C PHE A 42 -16.93 6.49 7.52
N GLY A 43 -16.81 6.92 6.26
CA GLY A 43 -15.93 7.99 5.83
C GLY A 43 -14.68 7.50 5.10
N GLU A 44 -14.17 8.32 4.19
CA GLU A 44 -13.01 8.02 3.36
C GLU A 44 -11.73 7.74 4.17
N ASP A 45 -11.63 8.27 5.39
CA ASP A 45 -10.48 8.19 6.29
C ASP A 45 -10.62 7.10 7.38
N VAL A 46 -11.66 6.26 7.31
CA VAL A 46 -11.97 5.25 8.35
C VAL A 46 -10.78 4.32 8.66
N LEU A 47 -10.09 3.86 7.62
CA LEU A 47 -8.95 2.95 7.77
C LEU A 47 -7.70 3.68 8.25
N ALA A 48 -7.49 4.92 7.79
CA ALA A 48 -6.39 5.75 8.25
C ALA A 48 -6.48 5.98 9.76
N LYS A 49 -7.69 6.27 10.24
CA LYS A 49 -7.96 6.44 11.66
C LYS A 49 -7.67 5.16 12.44
N ALA A 50 -8.19 4.03 11.97
CA ALA A 50 -7.99 2.75 12.63
C ALA A 50 -6.50 2.36 12.72
N ILE A 51 -5.75 2.51 11.63
CA ILE A 51 -4.31 2.21 11.60
C ILE A 51 -3.54 3.19 12.49
N ALA A 52 -3.83 4.49 12.44
CA ALA A 52 -3.15 5.47 13.28
C ALA A 52 -3.32 5.18 14.79
N GLU A 53 -4.49 4.70 15.21
CA GLU A 53 -4.71 4.29 16.61
C GLU A 53 -3.92 3.02 16.98
N GLU A 54 -3.72 2.08 16.05
CA GLU A 54 -2.86 0.92 16.30
C GLU A 54 -1.37 1.31 16.34
N VAL A 55 -0.95 2.21 15.46
CA VAL A 55 0.41 2.77 15.43
C VAL A 55 0.75 3.48 16.75
N LYS A 56 -0.21 4.18 17.37
CA LYS A 56 0.01 4.84 18.68
C LYS A 56 0.17 3.87 19.85
N LYS A 57 -0.26 2.62 19.71
CA LYS A 57 -0.18 1.60 20.77
C LYS A 57 1.12 0.79 20.74
N THR A 58 1.87 0.85 19.65
CA THR A 58 3.13 0.11 19.52
C THR A 58 4.29 0.89 20.13
N ASP A 59 5.25 0.17 20.70
CA ASP A 59 6.51 0.68 21.25
C ASP A 59 7.66 0.63 20.23
N LYS A 60 7.35 0.25 18.98
CA LYS A 60 8.33 0.06 17.92
C LYS A 60 8.80 1.40 17.39
N GLU A 61 10.13 1.54 17.31
CA GLU A 61 10.78 2.75 16.80
C GLU A 61 10.52 2.95 15.30
N ILE A 62 10.51 1.86 14.52
CA ILE A 62 10.24 1.90 13.08
C ILE A 62 8.92 1.20 12.78
N ILE A 63 8.02 1.95 12.18
CA ILE A 63 6.67 1.49 11.81
C ILE A 63 6.47 1.77 10.32
N ILE A 64 6.05 0.76 9.58
CA ILE A 64 5.75 0.87 8.15
C ILE A 64 4.25 0.71 7.96
N VAL A 65 3.62 1.74 7.40
CA VAL A 65 2.24 1.65 6.93
C VAL A 65 2.25 1.45 5.42
N ASP A 66 1.83 0.27 4.98
CA ASP A 66 1.86 -0.16 3.59
C ASP A 66 0.45 -0.15 2.97
N GLY A 67 0.36 0.21 1.70
CA GLY A 67 -0.88 0.26 0.94
C GLY A 67 -1.65 1.57 1.05
N VAL A 68 -0.97 2.70 1.31
CA VAL A 68 -1.56 4.05 1.18
C VAL A 68 -1.93 4.30 -0.28
N ARG A 69 -3.18 4.71 -0.55
CA ARG A 69 -3.67 4.93 -1.93
C ARG A 69 -4.30 6.29 -2.21
N ARG A 70 -4.56 7.08 -1.18
CA ARG A 70 -5.16 8.41 -1.30
C ARG A 70 -4.76 9.31 -0.14
N ILE A 71 -4.97 10.62 -0.27
CA ILE A 71 -4.56 11.59 0.76
C ILE A 71 -5.31 11.37 2.09
N GLU A 72 -6.53 10.85 2.03
CA GLU A 72 -7.31 10.49 3.22
C GLU A 72 -6.67 9.35 4.00
N ASP A 73 -5.89 8.46 3.34
CA ASP A 73 -5.19 7.35 4.00
C ASP A 73 -4.06 7.84 4.91
N ILE A 74 -3.53 9.05 4.70
CA ILE A 74 -2.45 9.64 5.52
C ILE A 74 -2.94 10.71 6.49
N LYS A 75 -4.24 11.03 6.48
CA LYS A 75 -4.81 12.18 7.22
C LYS A 75 -4.41 12.20 8.70
N TYR A 76 -4.50 11.06 9.37
CA TYR A 76 -4.15 10.91 10.79
C TYR A 76 -2.70 10.48 10.99
N LEU A 77 -2.10 9.81 10.00
CA LEU A 77 -0.71 9.34 10.08
C LEU A 77 0.28 10.50 10.05
N LYS A 78 0.00 11.55 9.27
CA LYS A 78 0.85 12.75 9.18
C LYS A 78 0.94 13.57 10.47
N GLU A 79 0.03 13.33 11.41
CA GLU A 79 0.03 13.99 12.72
C GLU A 79 1.01 13.30 13.70
N ILE A 80 1.50 12.10 13.35
CA ILE A 80 2.43 11.33 14.16
C ILE A 80 3.85 11.87 13.93
N THR A 81 4.55 12.16 15.02
CA THR A 81 5.94 12.62 14.97
C THR A 81 6.82 11.61 14.24
N GLY A 82 7.62 12.09 13.28
CA GLY A 82 8.49 11.23 12.46
C GLY A 82 7.81 10.61 11.25
N PHE A 83 6.54 10.95 10.97
CA PHE A 83 5.89 10.54 9.73
C PHE A 83 6.69 10.98 8.50
N LYS A 84 6.93 10.04 7.58
CA LYS A 84 7.45 10.28 6.24
C LYS A 84 6.59 9.51 5.23
N LEU A 85 6.12 10.17 4.19
CA LEU A 85 5.48 9.54 3.05
C LEU A 85 6.54 9.17 2.01
N VAL A 86 6.71 7.86 1.78
CA VAL A 86 7.65 7.33 0.79
C VAL A 86 6.88 6.80 -0.42
N PHE A 87 7.14 7.37 -1.58
CA PHE A 87 6.55 6.90 -2.84
C PHE A 87 7.54 5.99 -3.58
N VAL A 88 7.13 4.75 -3.85
CA VAL A 88 7.96 3.79 -4.61
C VAL A 88 7.49 3.77 -6.05
N ASP A 89 8.31 4.31 -6.95
CA ASP A 89 8.01 4.40 -8.38
C ASP A 89 8.67 3.27 -9.16
N ALA A 90 7.97 2.75 -10.16
CA ALA A 90 8.49 1.74 -11.07
C ALA A 90 7.70 1.75 -12.37
N ASP A 91 8.39 1.54 -13.47
CA ASP A 91 7.83 1.50 -14.80
C ASP A 91 6.79 0.38 -14.93
N LEU A 92 5.75 0.64 -15.71
CA LEU A 92 4.60 -0.26 -15.88
C LEU A 92 5.02 -1.69 -16.26
N LYS A 93 6.02 -1.82 -17.13
CA LYS A 93 6.57 -3.12 -17.56
C LYS A 93 7.21 -3.88 -16.39
N ASN A 94 8.07 -3.22 -15.62
CA ASN A 94 8.72 -3.81 -14.44
C ASN A 94 7.68 -4.24 -13.40
N ARG A 95 6.65 -3.43 -13.17
CA ARG A 95 5.56 -3.77 -12.27
C ARG A 95 4.78 -5.00 -12.73
N TYR A 96 4.46 -5.09 -14.02
CA TYR A 96 3.76 -6.25 -14.57
C TYR A 96 4.59 -7.53 -14.44
N GLU A 97 5.86 -7.52 -14.85
CA GLU A 97 6.74 -8.68 -14.73
C GLU A 97 6.87 -9.17 -13.28
N ARG A 98 6.90 -8.25 -12.32
CA ARG A 98 6.93 -8.57 -10.88
C ARG A 98 5.58 -9.07 -10.37
N LEU A 99 4.45 -8.59 -10.90
CA LEU A 99 3.12 -9.06 -10.53
C LEU A 99 2.97 -10.54 -10.87
N ILE A 100 3.25 -10.92 -12.13
CA ILE A 100 3.13 -12.30 -12.61
C ILE A 100 4.04 -13.25 -11.84
N LYS A 101 5.26 -12.80 -11.47
CA LYS A 101 6.19 -13.62 -10.67
C LYS A 101 5.76 -13.79 -9.22
N ARG A 102 4.96 -12.86 -8.68
CA ARG A 102 4.62 -12.82 -7.25
C ARG A 102 3.42 -13.69 -6.91
N GLY A 103 2.41 -13.75 -7.78
CA GLY A 103 1.20 -14.55 -7.56
C GLY A 103 0.49 -14.24 -6.24
N GLU A 104 0.43 -12.96 -5.83
CA GLU A 104 -0.08 -12.58 -4.50
C GLU A 104 -1.60 -12.74 -4.39
N ASN A 105 -2.32 -12.50 -5.47
CA ASN A 105 -3.75 -12.76 -5.58
C ASN A 105 -3.98 -13.94 -6.53
N LEU A 106 -5.09 -14.65 -6.32
CA LEU A 106 -5.45 -15.85 -7.10
C LEU A 106 -5.51 -15.60 -8.60
N ASP A 107 -5.77 -14.36 -9.03
CA ASP A 107 -5.91 -13.95 -10.42
C ASP A 107 -4.66 -13.30 -11.03
N ASP A 108 -3.55 -13.20 -10.29
CA ASP A 108 -2.37 -12.46 -10.76
C ASP A 108 -1.66 -13.20 -11.92
N ASP A 109 -1.50 -14.52 -11.84
CA ASP A 109 -0.69 -15.31 -12.78
C ASP A 109 -1.30 -15.41 -14.19
N ASN A 110 -2.62 -15.22 -14.30
CA ASN A 110 -3.36 -15.31 -15.56
C ASN A 110 -3.58 -13.95 -16.24
N LYS A 111 -3.08 -12.87 -15.64
CA LYS A 111 -3.37 -11.52 -16.10
C LYS A 111 -2.53 -11.14 -17.30
N THR A 112 -3.17 -10.63 -18.36
CA THR A 112 -2.44 -10.10 -19.52
C THR A 112 -1.86 -8.71 -19.25
N PHE A 113 -0.85 -8.31 -20.01
CA PHE A 113 -0.27 -6.96 -19.92
C PHE A 113 -1.31 -5.86 -20.23
N GLU A 114 -2.19 -6.10 -21.20
CA GLU A 114 -3.25 -5.15 -21.55
C GLU A 114 -4.28 -4.98 -20.43
N GLU A 115 -4.68 -6.06 -19.75
CA GLU A 115 -5.53 -5.98 -18.57
C GLU A 115 -4.83 -5.28 -17.40
N PHE A 116 -3.53 -5.55 -17.21
CA PHE A 116 -2.74 -4.84 -16.21
C PHE A 116 -2.66 -3.34 -16.48
N LYS A 117 -2.46 -2.95 -17.75
CA LYS A 117 -2.44 -1.54 -18.16
C LYS A 117 -3.79 -0.87 -17.91
N LYS A 118 -4.90 -1.50 -18.30
CA LYS A 118 -6.25 -1.00 -18.01
C LYS A 118 -6.48 -0.82 -16.50
N ASP A 119 -5.97 -1.74 -15.69
CA ASP A 119 -6.06 -1.64 -14.24
C ASP A 119 -5.25 -0.48 -13.68
N ALA A 120 -4.07 -0.20 -14.25
CA ALA A 120 -3.24 0.95 -13.90
C ALA A 120 -3.86 2.30 -14.32
N GLU A 121 -4.82 2.29 -15.25
CA GLU A 121 -5.56 3.48 -15.66
C GLU A 121 -6.85 3.70 -14.83
N ARG A 122 -7.21 2.78 -13.92
CA ARG A 122 -8.39 2.92 -13.06
C ARG A 122 -8.22 4.03 -12.03
N ASN A 123 -9.34 4.65 -11.63
CA ASN A 123 -9.41 5.75 -10.66
C ASN A 123 -8.61 5.54 -9.36
N ALA A 124 -8.52 4.31 -8.85
CA ALA A 124 -7.75 4.02 -7.64
C ALA A 124 -6.24 4.24 -7.84
N GLU A 125 -5.72 3.92 -9.03
CA GLU A 125 -4.31 4.13 -9.38
C GLU A 125 -4.02 5.59 -9.72
N LEU A 126 -4.99 6.29 -10.34
CA LEU A 126 -4.90 7.74 -10.54
C LEU A 126 -4.78 8.48 -9.21
N LYS A 127 -5.54 8.09 -8.18
CA LYS A 127 -5.39 8.67 -6.84
C LYS A 127 -4.02 8.39 -6.22
N ILE A 128 -3.45 7.20 -6.44
CA ILE A 128 -2.08 6.89 -6.01
C ILE A 128 -1.09 7.86 -6.66
N SER A 129 -1.23 8.14 -7.96
CA SER A 129 -0.30 9.05 -8.66
C SER A 129 -0.24 10.44 -8.03
N THR A 130 -1.35 10.94 -7.49
CA THR A 130 -1.38 12.25 -6.80
C THR A 130 -0.58 12.27 -5.50
N LEU A 131 -0.34 11.12 -4.86
CA LEU A 131 0.46 11.04 -3.63
C LEU A 131 1.94 11.33 -3.87
N LYS A 132 2.41 11.17 -5.11
CA LYS A 132 3.81 11.48 -5.47
C LYS A 132 4.16 12.94 -5.19
N ASP A 133 3.21 13.85 -5.39
CA ASP A 133 3.39 15.28 -5.14
C ASP A 133 3.47 15.64 -3.65
N TYR A 134 3.04 14.72 -2.77
CA TYR A 134 3.08 14.87 -1.32
C TYR A 134 4.17 14.02 -0.66
N ALA A 135 4.97 13.28 -1.44
CA ALA A 135 5.96 12.37 -0.93
C ALA A 135 7.18 13.13 -0.40
N ASP A 136 7.62 12.78 0.81
CA ASP A 136 8.86 13.28 1.38
C ASP A 136 10.08 12.65 0.67
N GLU A 137 9.92 11.39 0.23
CA GLU A 137 10.95 10.63 -0.48
C GLU A 137 10.34 9.87 -1.65
N ILE A 138 11.05 9.84 -2.79
CA ILE A 138 10.67 9.06 -3.97
C ILE A 138 11.77 8.04 -4.24
N ILE A 139 11.41 6.77 -4.27
CA ILE A 139 12.33 5.67 -4.59
C ILE A 139 12.11 5.23 -6.03
N ASP A 140 13.14 5.29 -6.84
CA ASP A 140 13.15 4.68 -8.18
C ASP A 140 13.47 3.19 -8.07
N ASN A 141 12.48 2.34 -8.31
CA ASN A 141 12.58 0.89 -8.25
C ASN A 141 12.64 0.25 -9.64
N ASN A 142 13.28 0.91 -10.60
CA ASN A 142 13.53 0.39 -11.95
C ASN A 142 14.88 -0.34 -12.11
N LYS A 143 15.77 -0.24 -11.12
CA LYS A 143 17.10 -0.86 -11.14
C LYS A 143 17.11 -2.18 -10.37
N ASP A 144 18.30 -2.64 -10.00
CA ASP A 144 18.48 -3.84 -9.19
C ASP A 144 18.16 -3.61 -7.70
N ILE A 145 18.10 -4.72 -6.96
CA ILE A 145 17.77 -4.72 -5.53
C ILE A 145 18.82 -3.98 -4.68
N GLN A 146 20.09 -3.94 -5.11
CA GLN A 146 21.14 -3.25 -4.38
C GLN A 146 20.92 -1.74 -4.44
N ASN A 147 20.56 -1.22 -5.61
CA ASN A 147 20.18 0.17 -5.79
C ASN A 147 18.93 0.54 -4.96
N PHE A 148 17.92 -0.34 -4.93
CA PHE A 148 16.74 -0.14 -4.09
C PHE A 148 17.12 -0.06 -2.59
N TYR A 149 17.97 -0.97 -2.11
CA TYR A 149 18.43 -0.95 -0.71
C TYR A 149 19.28 0.27 -0.36
N GLN A 150 20.10 0.77 -1.28
CA GLN A 150 20.86 2.01 -1.07
C GLN A 150 19.94 3.20 -0.85
N GLN A 151 18.87 3.33 -1.64
CA GLN A 151 17.87 4.38 -1.49
C GLN A 151 17.13 4.25 -0.14
N ILE A 152 16.66 3.04 0.21
CA ILE A 152 15.99 2.78 1.49
C ILE A 152 16.88 3.13 2.69
N ASN A 153 18.16 2.76 2.66
CA ASN A 153 19.10 3.09 3.75
C ASN A 153 19.29 4.61 3.92
N GLY A 154 19.02 5.42 2.89
CA GLY A 154 19.07 6.88 2.97
C GLY A 154 17.91 7.49 3.78
N ILE A 155 16.77 6.80 3.86
CA ILE A 155 15.54 7.32 4.49
C ILE A 155 15.61 7.25 6.02
N PHE A 156 16.26 6.22 6.55
CA PHE A 156 16.42 5.94 7.99
C PHE A 156 17.56 6.72 8.65
N LYS A 157 18.05 7.79 8.02
CA LYS A 157 19.05 8.69 8.61
C LYS A 157 18.40 9.81 9.43
#